data_AF-A0A0N4WQ99-F1
#
_entry.id   AF-A0A0N4WQ99-F1
#
_cell.length_a   1.000
_cell.length_b   1.000
_cell.length_c   1.000
_cell.angle_alpha   90.00
_cell.angle_beta   90.00
_cell.angle_gamma   90.00
#
_symmetry.space_group_name_H-M   'P 1'
#
loop_
_entity.id
_entity.type
_entity.pdbx_description
1 polymer ?
#
loop_
_entity_poly.entity_id
_entity_poly.type
_entity_poly.pdbx_seq_one_letter_code
_entity_poly.pdbx_strand_id
1 'polypeptide(L)'
;MTPEQASRIVEADMRAHSVVIFGAPEVDADQPPSAQQKPTKQAVSDILDYLDVEGRPTEIQRMCIREVGKCRLIECLFSSRKFFFQTLKALRNYADFKNVFIRRSMIPVKREIGE
;
A
#
# COMPACT_ATOMS: atom_id res chain seq x y z
N MET A 1 -13.40 7.58 26.83
CA MET A 1 -12.42 7.19 25.79
C MET A 1 -11.42 8.31 25.65
N THR A 2 -10.13 8.05 25.87
CA THR A 2 -9.08 9.05 25.69
C THR A 2 -8.76 9.23 24.19
N PRO A 3 -8.15 10.35 23.78
CA PRO A 3 -7.70 10.55 22.39
C PRO A 3 -6.78 9.41 21.89
N GLU A 4 -5.91 8.90 22.77
CA GLU A 4 -5.00 7.79 22.47
C GLU A 4 -5.76 6.49 22.19
N GLN A 5 -6.81 6.20 22.97
CA GLN A 5 -7.66 5.04 22.74
C GLN A 5 -8.42 5.15 21.41
N ALA A 6 -8.94 6.34 21.09
CA ALA A 6 -9.60 6.59 19.82
C ALA A 6 -8.65 6.41 18.64
N SER A 7 -7.43 6.95 18.72
CA SER A 7 -6.39 6.79 17.70
C SER A 7 -6.10 5.32 17.41
N ARG A 8 -5.88 4.52 18.47
CA ARG A 8 -5.59 3.08 18.32
C ARG A 8 -6.72 2.31 17.64
N ILE A 9 -7.97 2.66 17.91
CA ILE A 9 -9.13 2.05 17.27
C ILE A 9 -9.16 2.38 15.78
N VAL A 10 -8.97 3.66 15.43
CA VAL A 10 -8.93 4.11 14.03
C VAL A 10 -7.77 3.46 13.28
N GLU A 11 -6.58 3.42 13.86
CA GLU A 11 -5.40 2.82 13.25
C GLU A 11 -5.56 1.30 13.06
N ALA A 12 -6.17 0.61 14.03
CA ALA A 12 -6.47 -0.81 13.89
C ALA A 12 -7.48 -1.08 12.76
N ASP A 13 -8.48 -0.21 12.61
CA ASP A 13 -9.44 -0.30 11.51
C ASP A 13 -8.79 -0.01 10.15
N MET A 14 -7.99 1.07 10.04
CA MET A 14 -7.22 1.37 8.83
C MET A 14 -6.32 0.20 8.42
N ARG A 15 -5.61 -0.40 9.40
CA ARG A 15 -4.75 -1.57 9.15
C ARG A 15 -5.54 -2.79 8.67
N ALA A 16 -6.75 -2.99 9.19
CA ALA A 16 -7.63 -4.08 8.75
C ALA A 16 -8.10 -3.93 7.28
N HIS A 17 -7.94 -2.73 6.70
CA HIS A 17 -8.30 -2.40 5.34
C HIS A 17 -7.11 -2.09 4.43
N SER A 18 -5.87 -2.16 4.92
CA SER A 18 -4.69 -1.82 4.14
C SER A 18 -3.90 -3.03 3.64
N VAL A 19 -3.46 -2.94 2.39
CA VAL A 19 -2.54 -3.88 1.76
C VAL A 19 -1.22 -3.18 1.46
N VAL A 20 -0.17 -3.98 1.31
CA VAL A 20 1.14 -3.51 0.89
C VAL A 20 1.53 -4.23 -0.39
N ILE A 21 1.98 -3.47 -1.39
CA ILE A 21 2.48 -3.92 -2.69
C ILE A 21 4.00 -3.77 -2.72
N PHE A 22 4.73 -4.83 -3.06
CA PHE A 22 6.18 -4.83 -3.27
C PHE A 22 6.51 -4.90 -4.76
N GLY A 23 7.67 -4.39 -5.17
CA GLY A 23 8.23 -4.60 -6.51
C GLY A 23 7.65 -3.74 -7.64
N ALA A 24 6.77 -2.79 -7.33
CA ALA A 24 6.35 -1.78 -8.28
C ALA A 24 7.52 -0.81 -8.57
N PRO A 25 7.89 -0.57 -9.84
CA PRO A 25 9.02 0.29 -10.22
C PRO A 25 8.96 1.67 -9.56
N GLU A 26 10.11 2.19 -9.13
CA GLU A 26 10.22 3.57 -8.65
C GLU A 26 10.31 4.54 -9.83
N VAL A 27 9.77 5.74 -9.61
CA VAL A 27 10.02 6.89 -10.50
C VAL A 27 11.35 7.53 -10.10
N ASP A 28 12.03 8.16 -11.06
CA ASP A 28 13.28 8.88 -10.85
C ASP A 28 13.21 9.84 -9.65
N ALA A 29 14.29 9.84 -8.87
CA ALA A 29 14.35 10.53 -7.58
C ALA A 29 14.38 12.06 -7.72
N ASP A 30 14.73 12.58 -8.90
CA ASP A 30 14.89 14.01 -9.15
C ASP A 30 13.57 14.74 -9.42
N GLN A 31 12.45 14.00 -9.48
CA GLN A 31 11.12 14.56 -9.63
C GLN A 31 10.58 15.08 -8.28
N PRO A 32 9.82 16.19 -8.25
CA PRO A 32 9.18 16.64 -7.02
C PRO A 32 8.17 15.60 -6.48
N PRO A 33 7.86 15.59 -5.18
CA PRO A 33 6.96 14.60 -4.58
C PRO A 33 5.60 14.48 -5.26
N SER A 34 5.02 15.61 -5.69
CA SER A 34 3.76 15.66 -6.44
C SER A 34 3.85 14.92 -7.79
N ALA A 35 4.97 15.04 -8.49
CA ALA A 35 5.22 14.34 -9.73
C ALA A 35 5.51 12.84 -9.53
N GLN A 36 6.04 12.43 -8.36
CA GLN A 36 6.24 11.02 -8.02
C GLN A 36 4.94 10.30 -7.63
N GLN A 37 3.96 11.03 -7.08
CA GLN A 37 2.69 10.45 -6.65
C GLN A 37 1.86 9.94 -7.82
N LYS A 38 1.78 10.68 -8.93
CA LYS A 38 0.93 10.32 -10.08
C LYS A 38 1.30 8.96 -10.68
N PRO A 39 2.58 8.66 -11.02
CA PRO A 39 2.96 7.35 -11.52
C PRO A 39 2.76 6.24 -10.49
N THR A 40 2.96 6.52 -9.19
CA THR A 40 2.68 5.54 -8.12
C THR A 40 1.19 5.16 -8.11
N LYS A 41 0.29 6.15 -8.18
CA LYS A 41 -1.15 5.90 -8.24
C LYS A 41 -1.55 5.16 -9.50
N GLN A 42 -0.94 5.49 -10.64
CA GLN A 42 -1.17 4.79 -11.90
C GLN A 42 -0.76 3.32 -11.81
N ALA A 43 0.46 3.04 -11.31
CA ALA A 43 0.94 1.66 -11.16
C ALA A 43 0.03 0.81 -10.26
N VAL A 44 -0.53 1.41 -9.20
CA VAL A 44 -1.53 0.73 -8.36
C VAL A 44 -2.82 0.47 -9.14
N SER A 45 -3.29 1.44 -9.94
CA SER A 45 -4.48 1.22 -10.79
C SER A 45 -4.23 0.06 -11.75
N ASP A 46 -3.11 0.06 -12.48
CA ASP A 46 -2.79 -0.95 -13.48
C ASP A 46 -2.74 -2.36 -12.86
N ILE A 47 -2.17 -2.48 -11.65
CA ILE A 47 -2.17 -3.73 -10.89
C ILE A 47 -3.59 -4.15 -10.53
N LEU A 48 -4.44 -3.23 -10.05
CA LEU A 48 -5.81 -3.55 -9.67
C LEU A 48 -6.71 -3.86 -10.87
N ASP A 49 -6.50 -3.19 -11.99
CA ASP A 49 -7.17 -3.44 -13.28
C ASP A 49 -6.80 -4.84 -13.78
N TYR A 50 -5.52 -5.22 -13.72
CA TYR A 50 -5.10 -6.57 -14.06
C TYR A 50 -5.73 -7.63 -13.15
N LEU A 51 -5.85 -7.35 -11.85
CA LEU A 51 -6.46 -8.26 -10.87
C LEU A 51 -8.00 -8.23 -10.89
N ASP A 52 -8.61 -7.51 -11.84
CA ASP A 52 -10.06 -7.31 -11.97
C ASP A 52 -10.72 -6.83 -10.67
N VAL A 53 -10.02 -5.94 -9.95
CA VAL A 53 -10.53 -5.30 -8.74
C VAL A 53 -11.05 -3.93 -9.11
N GLU A 54 -12.37 -3.72 -9.04
CA GLU A 54 -12.98 -2.41 -9.33
C GLU A 54 -12.69 -1.36 -8.24
N GLY A 55 -12.51 -1.81 -6.99
CA GLY A 55 -12.27 -0.92 -5.87
C GLY A 55 -10.94 -0.19 -5.97
N ARG A 56 -10.95 1.12 -5.75
CA ARG A 56 -9.73 1.93 -5.70
C ARG A 56 -9.40 2.30 -4.24
N PRO A 57 -8.11 2.26 -3.84
CA PRO A 57 -7.70 2.70 -2.52
C PRO A 57 -8.00 4.18 -2.29
N THR A 58 -8.40 4.54 -1.07
CA THR A 58 -8.58 5.92 -0.63
C THR A 58 -7.25 6.61 -0.37
N GLU A 59 -6.25 5.85 0.08
CA GLU A 59 -4.89 6.34 0.31
C GLU A 59 -3.87 5.43 -0.36
N ILE A 60 -2.87 6.05 -0.99
CA ILE A 60 -1.76 5.38 -1.67
C ILE A 60 -0.48 6.11 -1.32
N GLN A 61 0.47 5.41 -0.68
CA GLN A 61 1.74 5.99 -0.27
C GLN A 61 2.90 5.01 -0.44
N ARG A 62 4.07 5.52 -0.84
CA ARG A 62 5.32 4.76 -0.80
C ARG A 62 5.87 4.80 0.62
N MET A 63 6.20 3.63 1.16
CA MET A 63 6.71 3.45 2.52
C MET A 63 8.21 3.21 2.53
N CYS A 64 8.85 3.48 3.67
CA CYS A 64 10.29 3.33 3.89
C CYS A 64 11.16 4.39 3.18
N ILE A 65 12.44 4.42 3.56
CA ILE A 65 13.48 5.29 3.00
C ILE A 65 13.78 4.80 1.58
N ARG A 66 14.02 5.75 0.67
CA ARG A 66 14.41 5.46 -0.71
C ARG A 66 15.86 4.97 -0.72
N GLU A 67 16.10 3.81 -1.32
CA GLU A 67 17.44 3.23 -1.49
C GLU A 67 17.71 2.99 -2.99
N VAL A 68 18.93 3.26 -3.45
CA VAL A 68 19.32 3.04 -4.85
C VAL A 68 19.22 1.56 -5.18
N GLY A 69 18.55 1.24 -6.29
CA GLY A 69 18.37 -0.14 -6.76
C GLY A 69 17.29 -0.94 -6.02
N LYS A 70 16.56 -0.34 -5.07
CA LYS A 70 15.42 -0.99 -4.39
C LYS A 70 14.12 -0.24 -4.59
N CYS A 71 13.04 -0.98 -4.83
CA CYS A 71 11.69 -0.42 -4.89
C CYS A 71 11.09 -0.35 -3.48
N ARG A 72 10.57 0.81 -3.09
CA ARG A 72 9.79 0.93 -1.85
C ARG A 72 8.47 0.19 -1.95
N LEU A 73 8.01 -0.27 -0.79
CA LEU A 73 6.66 -0.78 -0.60
C LEU A 73 5.64 0.32 -0.91
N ILE A 74 4.51 -0.02 -1.52
CA ILE A 74 3.35 0.87 -1.63
C ILE A 74 2.30 0.37 -0.65
N GLU A 75 1.88 1.21 0.29
CA GLU A 75 0.71 0.96 1.13
C GLU A 75 -0.54 1.53 0.46
N CYS A 76 -1.60 0.73 0.45
CA CYS A 76 -2.89 1.05 -0.12
C CYS A 76 -3.99 0.79 0.91
N LEU A 77 -4.74 1.83 1.28
CA LEU A 77 -5.89 1.71 2.17
C LEU A 77 -7.19 1.63 1.36
N PHE A 78 -8.00 0.61 1.58
CA PHE A 78 -9.32 0.52 0.94
C PHE A 78 -10.43 1.06 1.84
N SER A 79 -11.45 1.68 1.25
CA SER A 79 -12.67 2.05 1.97
C SER A 79 -13.59 0.86 2.28
N SER A 80 -13.36 -0.30 1.66
CA SER A 80 -14.23 -1.48 1.78
C SER A 80 -13.44 -2.77 1.96
N ARG A 81 -13.86 -3.58 2.94
CA ARG A 81 -13.32 -4.94 3.17
C ARG A 81 -13.47 -5.85 1.95
N LYS A 82 -14.52 -5.66 1.15
CA LYS A 82 -14.76 -6.45 -0.08
C LYS A 82 -13.54 -6.35 -1.00
N PHE A 83 -13.11 -5.13 -1.31
CA PHE A 83 -12.00 -4.89 -2.23
C PHE A 83 -10.66 -5.27 -1.61
N PHE A 84 -10.45 -4.98 -0.32
CA PHE A 84 -9.30 -5.50 0.43
C PHE A 84 -9.14 -7.02 0.30
N PHE A 85 -10.21 -7.78 0.52
CA PHE A 85 -10.16 -9.25 0.39
C PHE A 85 -10.03 -9.71 -1.05
N GLN A 86 -10.65 -9.03 -2.01
CA GLN A 86 -10.54 -9.33 -3.44
C GLN A 86 -9.08 -9.19 -3.89
N THR A 87 -8.43 -8.07 -3.58
CA THR A 87 -7.02 -7.82 -3.88
C THR A 87 -6.11 -8.89 -3.26
N LEU A 88 -6.37 -9.31 -2.01
CA LEU A 88 -5.58 -10.36 -1.36
C LEU A 88 -5.80 -11.77 -1.95
N LYS A 89 -6.99 -12.06 -2.47
CA LYS A 89 -7.29 -13.36 -3.10
C LYS A 89 -6.62 -13.48 -4.46
N ALA A 90 -6.61 -12.40 -5.23
CA ALA A 90 -6.08 -12.40 -6.60
C ALA A 90 -4.61 -12.82 -6.65
N LEU A 91 -3.81 -12.49 -5.63
CA LEU A 91 -2.42 -12.94 -5.48
C LEU A 91 -2.20 -14.45 -5.56
N ARG A 92 -3.18 -15.26 -5.14
CA ARG A 92 -3.00 -16.72 -5.12
C ARG A 92 -3.07 -17.33 -6.52
N ASN A 93 -3.59 -16.58 -7.49
CA ASN A 93 -3.99 -17.11 -8.79
C ASN A 93 -3.17 -16.57 -9.99
N TYR A 94 -2.35 -15.53 -9.81
CA TYR A 94 -1.61 -14.90 -10.91
C TYR A 94 -0.10 -15.06 -10.79
N ALA A 95 0.47 -15.96 -11.59
CA ALA A 95 1.91 -16.26 -11.65
C ALA A 95 2.74 -15.22 -12.44
N ASP A 96 2.08 -14.31 -13.18
CA ASP A 96 2.74 -13.38 -14.10
C ASP A 96 3.45 -12.22 -13.39
N PHE A 97 3.09 -11.94 -12.13
CA PHE A 97 3.75 -10.94 -11.31
C PHE A 97 4.90 -11.56 -10.51
N LYS A 98 5.93 -12.07 -11.20
CA LYS A 98 7.09 -12.71 -10.56
C LYS A 98 7.79 -11.82 -9.53
N ASN A 99 7.71 -10.50 -9.72
CA ASN A 99 8.37 -9.51 -8.87
C ASN A 99 7.41 -8.64 -8.06
N VAL A 100 6.08 -8.75 -8.24
CA VAL A 100 5.10 -7.95 -7.49
C VAL A 100 4.36 -8.83 -6.50
N PHE A 101 4.44 -8.46 -5.22
CA PHE A 101 3.79 -9.20 -4.14
C PHE A 101 2.89 -8.26 -3.36
N ILE A 102 1.63 -8.64 -3.20
CA ILE A 102 0.69 -7.94 -2.34
C ILE A 102 0.53 -8.73 -1.04
N ARG A 103 0.35 -8.07 0.10
CA ARG A 103 0.05 -8.73 1.38
C ARG A 103 -0.75 -7.80 2.28
N ARG A 104 -1.29 -8.33 3.38
CA ARG A 104 -1.87 -7.50 4.44
C ARG A 104 -0.81 -6.55 5.00
N SER A 105 -1.17 -5.29 5.25
CA SER A 105 -0.30 -4.41 6.00
C SER A 105 -0.19 -4.94 7.43
N MET A 106 1.04 -5.20 7.86
CA MET A 106 1.33 -5.63 9.23
C MET A 106 1.89 -4.50 10.08
N ILE A 107 1.99 -3.28 9.55
CA ILE A 107 2.74 -2.19 10.18
C ILE A 107 2.03 -1.81 11.50
N PRO A 108 2.65 -2.10 12.66
CA PRO A 108 2.20 -1.53 13.91
C PRO A 108 2.44 -0.03 13.87
N VAL A 109 1.58 0.72 14.56
CA VAL A 109 1.79 2.14 14.90
C VAL A 109 3.24 2.35 15.27
N LYS A 110 3.85 3.41 14.70
CA LYS A 110 5.17 3.95 15.05
C LYS A 110 5.76 3.25 16.29
N ARG A 111 6.78 2.41 16.10
CA ARG A 111 7.70 2.18 17.20
C ARG A 111 8.21 3.56 17.57
N GLU A 112 8.08 3.91 18.84
CA GLU A 112 8.81 5.00 19.46
C GLU A 112 10.22 4.93 18.87
N ILE A 113 10.58 5.95 18.10
CA ILE A 113 11.97 6.16 17.74
C ILE A 113 12.61 6.40 19.09
N GLY A 114 13.38 5.41 19.55
CA GLY A 114 14.08 5.48 20.82
C GLY A 114 14.90 6.76 20.89
N GLU A 115 14.87 7.33 22.10
CA GLU A 115 15.70 8.40 22.69
C GLU A 115 16.81 9.02 21.82
#